data_AF-A0A7V2AU28-F1
#
_entry.id   AF-A0A7V2AU28-F1
#
_cell.length_a   1.000
_cell.length_b   1.000
_cell.length_c   1.000
_cell.angle_alpha   90.00
_cell.angle_beta   90.00
_cell.angle_gamma   90.00
#
_symmetry.space_group_name_H-M   'P 1'
#
loop_
_entity.id
_entity.type
_entity.pdbx_description
1 polymer ?
#
loop_
_entity_poly.entity_id
_entity_poly.type
_entity_poly.pdbx_seq_one_letter_code
_entity_poly.pdbx_strand_id
1 'polypeptide(L)'
;MAQRKGKSAGTRVKSIEQYCSVCKKTFDMPIVEEADNHEVIWLKCPECEGFLPYMTGQPEEGDEALGGAEEQGGSGQELALEDIDTENALEYSEKNEYKIGDVIYHRSWNDYGKVIEKEILPGRRKTIHVQFVNQGKIRLLEGVA
;
A
#
# COMPACT_ATOMS: atom_id res chain seq x y z
N MET A 1 3.94 -14.07 -63.32
CA MET A 1 4.81 -13.16 -62.55
C MET A 1 4.06 -12.72 -61.31
N ALA A 2 4.65 -12.95 -60.14
CA ALA A 2 4.05 -12.75 -58.83
C ALA A 2 4.14 -11.29 -58.39
N GLN A 3 3.12 -10.82 -57.67
CA GLN A 3 3.30 -9.86 -56.58
C GLN A 3 2.09 -9.93 -55.64
N ARG A 4 2.26 -10.78 -54.63
CA ARG A 4 1.48 -10.77 -53.38
C ARG A 4 1.95 -9.54 -52.61
N LYS A 5 1.13 -8.50 -52.53
CA LYS A 5 1.42 -7.30 -51.73
C LYS A 5 1.16 -7.60 -50.25
N GLY A 6 2.06 -7.09 -49.41
CA GLY A 6 2.33 -7.53 -48.05
C GLY A 6 1.16 -7.41 -47.08
N LYS A 7 0.95 -8.54 -46.41
CA LYS A 7 0.52 -8.74 -45.03
C LYS A 7 0.94 -7.58 -44.10
N SER A 8 -0.05 -6.85 -43.56
CA SER A 8 0.09 -6.08 -42.33
C SER A 8 -1.03 -6.53 -41.40
N ALA A 9 -0.80 -7.65 -40.70
CA ALA A 9 -1.57 -7.96 -39.52
C ALA A 9 -1.14 -6.94 -38.47
N GLY A 10 -1.89 -5.85 -38.34
CA GLY A 10 -1.65 -4.86 -37.30
C GLY A 10 -1.81 -5.55 -35.96
N THR A 11 -0.70 -5.70 -35.24
CA THR A 11 -0.73 -5.99 -33.80
C THR A 11 -1.54 -4.87 -33.18
N ARG A 12 -2.79 -5.15 -32.78
CA ARG A 12 -3.58 -4.21 -31.97
C ARG A 12 -2.87 -4.14 -30.62
N VAL A 13 -2.04 -3.12 -30.45
CA VAL A 13 -1.42 -2.80 -29.16
C VAL A 13 -2.58 -2.48 -28.23
N LYS A 14 -2.73 -3.27 -27.16
CA LYS A 14 -3.70 -2.99 -26.11
C LYS A 14 -3.21 -1.75 -25.36
N SER A 15 -4.09 -0.79 -25.16
CA SER A 15 -3.82 0.46 -24.47
C SER A 15 -4.90 0.73 -23.43
N ILE A 16 -4.52 1.44 -22.37
CA ILE A 16 -5.37 1.77 -21.23
C ILE A 16 -5.33 3.28 -21.02
N GLU A 17 -6.49 3.92 -20.94
CA GLU A 17 -6.58 5.35 -20.65
C GLU A 17 -6.20 5.61 -19.19
N GLN A 18 -5.12 6.35 -18.94
CA GLN A 18 -4.62 6.66 -17.61
C GLN A 18 -4.10 8.10 -17.52
N TYR A 19 -4.19 8.68 -16.33
CA TYR A 19 -3.63 10.01 -16.05
C TYR A 19 -2.12 9.93 -15.81
N CYS A 20 -1.34 10.71 -16.55
CA CYS A 20 0.09 10.86 -16.34
C CYS A 20 0.37 12.03 -15.39
N SER A 21 0.91 11.75 -14.20
CA SER A 21 1.31 12.79 -13.23
C SER A 21 2.44 13.70 -13.72
N VAL A 22 3.28 13.24 -14.67
CA VAL A 22 4.37 14.01 -15.26
C VAL A 22 3.84 15.01 -16.28
N CYS A 23 3.00 14.54 -17.21
CA CYS A 23 2.42 15.36 -18.27
C CYS A 23 1.18 16.14 -17.83
N LYS A 24 0.63 15.81 -16.66
CA LYS A 24 -0.61 16.35 -16.09
C LYS A 24 -1.81 16.26 -17.03
N LYS A 25 -1.89 15.17 -17.78
CA LYS A 25 -2.92 14.89 -18.80
C LYS A 25 -3.20 13.40 -18.86
N THR A 26 -4.37 13.06 -19.37
CA THR A 26 -4.79 11.68 -19.61
C THR A 26 -4.33 11.22 -20.99
N PHE A 27 -3.79 10.01 -21.06
CA PHE A 27 -3.32 9.39 -22.30
C PHE A 27 -3.81 7.96 -22.43
N ASP A 28 -4.00 7.54 -23.67
CA ASP A 28 -4.12 6.14 -24.04
C ASP A 28 -2.72 5.50 -24.00
N MET A 29 -2.39 4.85 -22.88
CA MET A 29 -1.05 4.35 -22.64
C MET A 29 -0.91 2.90 -23.14
N PRO A 30 0.03 2.60 -24.06
CA PRO A 30 0.27 1.23 -24.52
C PRO A 30 0.83 0.32 -23.42
N ILE A 31 0.36 -0.92 -23.39
CA ILE A 31 0.88 -1.98 -22.53
C ILE A 31 2.25 -2.43 -23.06
N VAL A 32 3.26 -2.40 -22.20
CA VAL A 32 4.65 -2.79 -22.53
C VAL A 32 4.88 -4.27 -22.29
N GLU A 33 4.34 -4.81 -21.20
CA GLU A 33 4.42 -6.23 -20.87
C GLU A 33 3.06 -6.73 -20.38
N GLU A 34 2.60 -7.81 -21.01
CA GLU A 34 1.51 -8.65 -20.54
C GLU A 34 2.18 -9.82 -19.81
N ALA A 35 2.36 -9.74 -18.50
CA ALA A 35 2.80 -10.91 -17.73
C ALA A 35 1.64 -11.91 -17.66
N ASP A 36 1.89 -13.18 -18.00
CA ASP A 36 0.92 -14.30 -17.97
C ASP A 36 0.23 -14.52 -16.59
N ASN A 37 0.62 -13.79 -15.55
CA ASN A 37 0.08 -13.89 -14.19
C ASN A 37 -0.65 -12.62 -13.70
N HIS A 38 -1.17 -11.78 -14.62
CA HIS A 38 -2.25 -10.77 -14.42
C HIS A 38 -2.26 -9.87 -13.15
N GLU A 39 -1.20 -9.79 -12.36
CA GLU A 39 -1.20 -9.03 -11.10
C GLU A 39 -0.82 -7.57 -11.32
N VAL A 40 0.09 -7.29 -12.26
CA VAL A 40 0.56 -5.93 -12.59
C VAL A 40 0.81 -5.78 -14.09
N ILE A 41 0.13 -4.82 -14.71
CA ILE A 41 0.33 -4.42 -16.11
C ILE A 41 1.19 -3.16 -16.16
N TRP A 42 2.27 -3.16 -16.95
CA TRP A 42 3.11 -1.98 -17.11
C TRP A 42 2.69 -1.18 -18.34
N LEU A 43 2.32 0.07 -18.10
CA LEU A 43 1.93 1.04 -19.13
C LEU A 43 3.07 2.01 -19.39
N LYS A 44 3.29 2.41 -20.64
CA LYS A 44 4.26 3.46 -20.99
C LYS A 44 3.55 4.71 -21.49
N CYS A 45 3.82 5.85 -20.88
CA CYS A 45 3.33 7.12 -21.37
C CYS A 45 4.01 7.48 -22.70
N PRO A 46 3.25 7.86 -23.75
CA PRO A 46 3.83 8.19 -25.06
C PRO A 46 4.57 9.54 -25.09
N GLU A 47 4.27 10.48 -24.19
CA GLU A 47 4.90 11.80 -24.18
C GLU A 47 6.15 11.86 -23.28
N CYS A 48 6.09 11.34 -22.05
CA CYS A 48 7.23 11.42 -21.12
C CYS A 48 8.02 10.11 -20.98
N GLU A 49 7.63 9.07 -21.73
CA GLU A 49 8.22 7.73 -21.66
C GLU A 49 8.21 7.08 -20.27
N GLY A 50 7.42 7.62 -19.33
CA GLY A 50 7.32 7.12 -17.96
C GLY A 50 6.52 5.82 -17.89
N PHE A 51 6.90 4.94 -16.97
CA PHE A 51 6.22 3.67 -16.75
C PHE A 51 5.25 3.77 -15.57
N LEU A 52 4.04 3.22 -15.75
CA LEU A 52 2.98 3.24 -14.75
C LEU A 52 2.47 1.81 -14.51
N PRO A 53 2.53 1.29 -13.28
CA PRO A 53 1.93 0.01 -12.94
C PRO A 53 0.41 0.13 -12.82
N TYR A 54 -0.32 -0.76 -13.49
CA TYR A 54 -1.78 -0.83 -13.50
C TYR A 54 -2.22 -2.21 -13.01
N MET A 55 -2.90 -2.26 -11.85
CA MET A 55 -3.44 -3.49 -11.28
C MET A 55 -4.84 -3.76 -11.86
N THR A 56 -4.98 -4.80 -12.67
CA THR A 56 -6.29 -5.29 -13.12
C THR A 56 -6.89 -6.18 -12.04
N GLY A 57 -7.35 -5.58 -10.94
CA GLY A 57 -8.26 -6.29 -10.04
C GLY A 57 -9.54 -6.60 -10.80
N GLN A 58 -9.70 -7.82 -11.31
CA GLN A 58 -11.00 -8.25 -11.84
C GLN A 58 -11.96 -8.41 -10.65
N PRO A 59 -13.10 -7.71 -10.63
CA PRO A 59 -14.24 -8.18 -9.86
C PRO A 59 -14.80 -9.40 -10.62
N GLU A 60 -14.54 -10.61 -10.13
CA GLU A 60 -15.33 -11.75 -10.56
C GLU A 60 -16.74 -11.56 -9.98
N GLU A 61 -17.69 -11.17 -10.84
CA GLU A 61 -19.12 -11.25 -10.58
C GLU A 61 -19.50 -12.71 -10.33
N GLY A 62 -19.75 -13.09 -9.08
CA GLY A 62 -20.45 -14.33 -8.76
C GLY A 62 -20.10 -14.97 -7.43
N ASP A 63 -21.16 -15.14 -6.63
CA ASP A 63 -21.33 -16.10 -5.54
C ASP A 63 -20.87 -15.70 -4.12
N GLU A 64 -21.91 -15.53 -3.32
CA GLU A 64 -21.97 -15.41 -1.88
C GLU A 64 -21.39 -16.60 -1.10
N ALA A 65 -20.81 -16.26 0.06
CA ALA A 65 -20.63 -17.07 1.27
C ALA A 65 -19.27 -17.78 1.51
N LEU A 66 -18.61 -17.25 2.55
CA LEU A 66 -17.92 -17.92 3.65
C LEU A 66 -16.46 -18.42 3.47
N GLY A 67 -15.60 -17.82 4.30
CA GLY A 67 -14.34 -18.39 4.81
C GLY A 67 -13.15 -18.07 3.91
N GLY A 68 -12.08 -17.40 4.34
CA GLY A 68 -11.50 -17.30 5.67
C GLY A 68 -10.02 -17.65 5.53
N ALA A 69 -9.13 -16.83 6.11
CA ALA A 69 -7.66 -16.91 6.04
C ALA A 69 -7.13 -16.58 4.61
N GLU A 70 -6.11 -15.76 4.37
CA GLU A 70 -4.82 -15.65 5.03
C GLU A 70 -3.99 -14.49 4.40
N GLU A 71 -3.03 -13.94 5.16
CA GLU A 71 -1.81 -13.20 4.74
C GLU A 71 -1.99 -11.84 4.02
N GLN A 72 -2.28 -10.74 4.72
CA GLN A 72 -1.30 -9.85 5.36
C GLN A 72 0.15 -9.92 4.83
N GLY A 73 0.58 -8.86 4.14
CA GLY A 73 2.00 -8.59 3.90
C GLY A 73 2.29 -7.60 2.77
N GLY A 74 1.70 -6.40 2.77
CA GLY A 74 2.58 -5.24 2.95
C GLY A 74 2.35 -4.10 1.95
N SER A 75 1.13 -3.55 1.94
CA SER A 75 0.91 -2.17 1.50
C SER A 75 0.59 -1.35 2.75
N GLY A 76 1.27 -0.22 2.92
CA GLY A 76 1.19 0.64 4.10
C GLY A 76 -0.26 0.91 4.47
N GLN A 77 -0.70 0.36 5.59
CA GLN A 77 -1.99 0.67 6.19
C GLN A 77 -1.92 2.13 6.65
N GLU A 78 -2.43 3.02 5.80
CA GLU A 78 -2.80 4.37 6.20
C GLU A 78 -3.94 4.20 7.21
N LEU A 79 -3.58 4.11 8.50
CA LEU A 79 -4.53 4.01 9.59
C LEU A 79 -5.40 5.26 9.56
N ALA A 80 -6.66 5.09 9.13
CA ALA A 80 -7.65 6.15 9.19
C ALA A 80 -8.00 6.46 10.65
N LEU A 81 -8.22 7.73 10.97
CA LEU A 81 -8.63 8.18 12.31
C LEU A 81 -9.90 7.48 12.80
N GLU A 82 -10.75 7.03 11.87
CA GLU A 82 -11.98 6.30 12.15
C GLU A 82 -11.77 4.88 12.70
N ASP A 83 -10.62 4.26 12.44
CA ASP A 83 -10.27 2.92 12.97
C ASP A 83 -9.56 2.99 14.33
N ILE A 84 -9.21 4.20 14.78
CA ILE A 84 -8.51 4.38 16.05
C ILE A 84 -9.52 4.53 17.18
N ASP A 85 -9.48 3.52 18.05
CA ASP A 85 -10.29 3.43 19.26
C ASP A 85 -9.80 4.44 20.32
N THR A 86 -10.24 5.68 20.18
CA THR A 86 -9.82 6.80 21.06
C THR A 86 -10.26 6.63 22.52
N GLU A 87 -11.30 5.82 22.77
CA GLU A 87 -11.80 5.52 24.10
C GLU A 87 -10.84 4.64 24.92
N ASN A 88 -10.09 3.75 24.25
CA ASN A 88 -9.05 2.92 24.86
C ASN A 88 -7.64 3.51 24.70
N ALA A 89 -7.53 4.78 24.27
CA ALA A 89 -6.23 5.43 24.06
C ALA A 89 -5.48 5.63 25.38
N LEU A 90 -4.30 5.01 25.46
CA LEU A 90 -3.36 5.16 26.56
C LEU A 90 -2.40 6.31 26.29
N GLU A 91 -2.15 7.15 27.28
CA GLU A 91 -1.11 8.17 27.14
C GLU A 91 0.29 7.54 27.06
N TYR A 92 1.08 7.99 26.09
CA TYR A 92 2.48 7.56 25.95
C TYR A 92 3.32 8.00 27.16
N SER A 93 4.03 7.04 27.74
CA SER A 93 5.00 7.22 28.80
C SER A 93 6.07 6.14 28.71
N GLU A 94 7.34 6.53 28.79
CA GLU A 94 8.48 5.62 28.73
C GLU A 94 8.49 4.59 29.86
N LYS A 95 7.75 4.85 30.96
CA LYS A 95 7.67 3.96 32.13
C LYS A 95 6.60 2.88 31.99
N ASN A 96 5.60 3.11 31.13
CA ASN A 96 4.52 2.17 30.92
C ASN A 96 4.95 1.06 29.96
N GLU A 97 4.21 -0.04 29.99
CA GLU A 97 4.36 -1.14 29.05
C GLU A 97 3.07 -1.24 28.22
N TYR A 98 3.22 -1.46 26.91
CA TYR A 98 2.11 -1.44 25.95
C TYR A 98 1.98 -2.80 25.27
N LYS A 99 0.81 -3.15 24.74
CA LYS A 99 0.62 -4.39 23.97
C LYS A 99 0.41 -4.06 22.50
N ILE A 100 0.71 -5.03 21.63
CA ILE A 100 0.37 -4.94 20.21
C ILE A 100 -1.15 -4.81 20.10
N GLY A 101 -1.60 -3.82 19.34
CA GLY A 101 -3.00 -3.44 19.20
C GLY A 101 -3.44 -2.27 20.09
N ASP A 102 -2.67 -1.90 21.12
CA ASP A 102 -3.03 -0.77 21.99
C ASP A 102 -2.95 0.55 21.23
N VAL A 103 -3.91 1.43 21.50
CA VAL A 103 -3.91 2.81 21.00
C VAL A 103 -3.13 3.67 21.99
N ILE A 104 -2.18 4.44 21.46
CA ILE A 104 -1.30 5.32 22.21
C ILE A 104 -1.51 6.76 21.75
N TYR A 105 -1.78 7.64 22.70
CA TYR A 105 -1.81 9.08 22.51
C TYR A 105 -0.48 9.72 22.89
N HIS A 106 0.15 10.43 21.97
CA HIS A 106 1.42 11.12 22.23
C HIS A 106 1.20 12.64 22.37
N ARG A 107 1.30 13.16 23.61
CA ARG A 107 1.06 14.58 23.92
C ARG A 107 1.86 15.57 23.07
N SER A 108 3.15 15.32 22.83
CA SER A 108 3.99 16.26 22.07
C SER A 108 3.61 16.39 20.61
N TRP A 109 2.91 15.40 20.05
CA TRP A 109 2.47 15.39 18.65
C TRP A 109 0.97 15.62 18.52
N ASN A 110 0.25 15.57 19.65
CA ASN A 110 -1.20 15.55 19.68
C ASN A 110 -1.77 14.52 18.68
N ASP A 111 -1.15 13.34 18.64
CA ASP A 111 -1.39 12.30 17.65
C ASP A 111 -1.72 10.98 18.35
N TYR A 112 -2.54 10.17 17.69
CA TYR A 112 -2.94 8.85 18.14
C TYR A 112 -2.35 7.81 17.21
N GLY A 113 -1.79 6.75 17.77
CA GLY A 113 -1.23 5.68 16.97
C GLY A 113 -1.47 4.33 17.59
N LYS A 114 -1.49 3.30 16.76
CA LYS A 114 -1.70 1.92 17.20
C LYS A 114 -0.37 1.20 17.25
N VAL A 115 -0.12 0.46 18.34
CA VAL A 115 1.08 -0.39 18.43
C VAL A 115 0.93 -1.54 17.45
N ILE A 116 1.80 -1.59 16.45
CA ILE A 116 1.80 -2.64 15.44
C ILE A 116 2.80 -3.74 15.76
N GLU A 117 3.86 -3.43 16.53
CA GLU A 117 4.96 -4.36 16.75
C GLU A 117 5.70 -4.00 18.04
N LYS A 118 6.31 -5.02 18.68
CA LYS A 118 7.18 -4.85 19.85
C LYS A 118 8.52 -5.52 19.57
N GLU A 119 9.59 -4.84 19.92
CA GLU A 119 10.96 -5.28 19.75
C GLU A 119 11.68 -5.25 21.10
N ILE A 120 12.39 -6.33 21.43
CA ILE A 120 13.19 -6.42 22.66
C ILE A 120 14.65 -6.27 22.25
N LEU A 121 15.27 -5.19 22.71
CA LEU A 121 16.66 -4.88 22.42
C LEU A 121 17.60 -5.55 23.43
N PRO A 122 18.85 -5.85 23.03
CA PRO A 122 19.87 -6.33 23.95
C PRO A 122 20.09 -5.33 25.09
N GLY A 123 20.11 -5.83 26.34
CA GLY A 123 20.20 -4.99 27.53
C GLY A 123 18.87 -4.74 28.27
N ARG A 124 17.86 -5.60 28.06
CA ARG A 124 16.52 -5.55 28.70
C ARG A 124 15.68 -4.32 28.37
N ARG A 125 16.07 -3.55 27.33
CA ARG A 125 15.29 -2.42 26.85
C ARG A 125 14.21 -2.93 25.90
N LYS A 126 13.02 -2.37 25.99
CA LYS A 126 11.90 -2.72 25.14
C LYS A 126 11.53 -1.50 24.30
N THR A 127 11.22 -1.75 23.05
CA THR A 127 10.76 -0.73 22.10
C THR A 127 9.48 -1.18 21.44
N ILE A 128 8.60 -0.24 21.17
CA ILE A 128 7.35 -0.46 20.48
C ILE A 128 7.36 0.31 19.16
N HIS A 129 6.80 -0.29 18.13
CA HIS A 129 6.55 0.36 16.85
C HIS A 129 5.09 0.75 16.80
N VAL A 130 4.84 2.05 16.73
CA VAL A 130 3.52 2.65 16.75
C VAL A 130 3.28 3.30 15.41
N GLN A 131 2.20 2.92 14.74
CA GLN A 131 1.75 3.60 13.53
C GLN A 131 0.81 4.73 13.96
N PHE A 132 1.32 5.96 13.89
CA PHE A 132 0.54 7.18 14.10
C PHE A 132 -0.21 7.57 12.84
N VAL A 133 -1.33 8.30 13.01
CA VAL A 133 -2.15 8.76 11.89
C VAL A 133 -1.37 9.75 11.04
N ASN A 134 -0.91 10.86 11.61
CA ASN A 134 -0.29 11.91 10.81
C ASN A 134 1.23 11.73 10.68
N GLN A 135 1.86 11.08 11.66
CA GLN A 135 3.31 10.93 11.73
C GLN A 135 3.82 9.62 11.10
N GLY A 136 2.93 8.63 10.88
CA GLY A 136 3.31 7.33 10.34
C GLY A 136 3.97 6.39 11.37
N LYS A 137 4.77 5.41 10.90
CA LYS A 137 5.43 4.42 11.77
C LYS A 137 6.58 5.05 12.55
N ILE A 138 6.45 5.08 13.87
CA ILE A 138 7.48 5.57 14.80
C ILE A 138 7.86 4.49 15.80
N ARG A 139 9.15 4.39 16.10
CA ARG A 139 9.68 3.56 17.18
C ARG A 139 9.80 4.35 18.48
N LEU A 140 9.16 3.86 19.54
CA LEU A 140 9.17 4.44 20.89
C LEU A 140 9.79 3.46 21.90
N LEU A 141 10.32 3.99 23.00
CA LEU A 141 10.82 3.20 24.11
C LEU A 141 9.72 2.95 25.15
N GLU A 142 9.77 1.80 25.80
CA GLU A 142 8.88 1.44 26.92
C GLU A 142 9.70 0.79 28.06
N GLY A 143 9.14 0.78 29.28
CA GLY A 143 9.75 0.14 30.44
C GLY A 143 11.11 0.73 30.87
N VAL A 144 11.38 2.00 30.58
CA VAL A 144 12.56 2.72 31.07
C VAL A 144 12.26 3.21 32.49
N ALA A 145 12.60 2.39 33.47
CA ALA A 145 12.53 2.70 34.90
C ALA A 145 13.91 3.03 35.46
#